data_AF-A0A7I0JQC9-F1
#
_entry.id   AF-A0A7I0JQC9-F1
#
_cell.length_a   1.000
_cell.length_b   1.000
_cell.length_c   1.000
_cell.angle_alpha   90.00
_cell.angle_beta   90.00
_cell.angle_gamma   90.00
#
_symmetry.space_group_name_H-M   'P 1'
#
loop_
_entity.id
_entity.type
_entity.pdbx_description
1 polymer ?
#
loop_
_entity_poly.entity_id
_entity_poly.type
_entity_poly.pdbx_seq_one_letter_code
_entity_poly.pdbx_strand_id
1 'polypeptide(L)'
;YFCSAGCQGKFEAEPAKYLAGRPEPQPMPKGTQYTCPMHPEIIRDKPGSCPICGMALEPMGVPTGDEGPNPELVDFTRRFWVSAALSVPLLIFAMAPMLGLSFESLIDGRT
;
A
#
# COMPACT_ATOMS: atom_id res chain seq x y z
N TYR A 1 -3.86 31.58 6.26
CA TYR A 1 -4.32 31.46 4.86
C TYR A 1 -4.37 29.97 4.52
N PHE A 2 -5.48 29.46 3.97
CA PHE A 2 -5.64 28.03 3.63
C PHE A 2 -5.43 27.80 2.13
N CYS A 3 -4.93 26.61 1.74
CA CYS A 3 -4.63 26.26 0.35
C CYS A 3 -5.89 26.05 -0.52
N SER A 4 -7.04 25.72 0.08
CA SER A 4 -8.31 25.53 -0.62
C SER A 4 -9.51 25.64 0.33
N ALA A 5 -10.72 25.79 -0.23
CA ALA A 5 -11.97 25.76 0.53
C ALA A 5 -12.14 24.43 1.30
N GLY A 6 -11.70 23.31 0.73
CA GLY A 6 -11.74 22.01 1.41
C GLY A 6 -10.80 21.94 2.62
N CYS A 7 -9.63 22.56 2.54
CA CYS A 7 -8.71 22.66 3.67
C CYS A 7 -9.26 23.57 4.78
N GLN A 8 -9.92 24.67 4.42
CA GLN A 8 -10.58 25.56 5.37
C GLN A 8 -11.72 24.83 6.10
N GLY A 9 -12.60 24.15 5.37
CA GLY A 9 -13.73 23.42 5.98
C GLY A 9 -13.28 22.33 6.95
N LYS A 10 -12.19 21.60 6.66
CA LYS A 10 -11.61 20.62 7.59
C LYS A 10 -11.09 21.26 8.87
N PHE A 11 -10.45 22.43 8.76
CA PHE A 11 -9.97 23.16 9.93
C PHE A 11 -11.11 23.72 10.77
N GLU A 12 -12.16 24.27 10.14
CA GLU A 12 -13.34 24.78 10.84
C GLU A 12 -14.11 23.66 11.56
N ALA A 13 -14.17 22.46 10.97
CA ALA A 13 -14.82 21.31 11.58
C ALA A 13 -14.04 20.77 12.80
N GLU A 14 -12.71 20.71 12.71
CA GLU A 14 -11.85 20.12 13.75
C GLU A 14 -10.62 21.00 14.06
N PRO A 15 -10.78 22.23 14.59
CA PRO A 15 -9.67 23.16 14.75
C PRO A 15 -8.62 22.65 15.74
N ALA A 16 -9.06 21.97 16.80
CA ALA A 16 -8.17 21.43 17.85
C ALA A 16 -7.13 20.44 17.28
N LYS A 17 -7.52 19.63 16.29
CA LYS A 17 -6.65 18.63 15.67
C LYS A 17 -5.43 19.24 14.98
N TYR A 18 -5.59 20.41 14.38
CA TYR A 18 -4.52 21.10 13.65
C TYR A 18 -3.72 22.06 14.54
N LEU A 19 -4.28 22.49 15.67
CA LEU A 19 -3.60 23.35 16.65
C LEU A 19 -2.76 22.56 17.67
N ALA A 20 -3.04 21.26 17.87
CA ALA A 20 -2.40 20.41 18.86
C ALA A 20 -0.92 20.03 18.56
N GLY A 21 -0.32 20.58 17.51
CA GLY A 21 1.07 20.27 17.12
C GLY A 21 1.20 18.98 16.31
N ARG A 22 2.44 18.51 16.11
CA ARG A 22 2.70 17.29 15.34
C ARG A 22 2.21 16.07 16.15
N PRO A 23 1.31 15.23 15.61
CA PRO A 23 0.89 14.02 16.29
C PRO A 23 2.09 13.10 16.55
N GLU A 24 2.10 12.44 17.70
CA GLU A 24 3.12 11.44 17.99
C GLU A 24 3.08 10.33 16.94
N PRO A 25 4.25 9.83 16.49
CA PRO A 25 4.31 8.71 15.56
C PRO A 25 3.54 7.51 16.14
N GLN A 26 2.73 6.85 15.30
CA GLN A 26 2.02 5.66 15.72
C GLN A 26 3.01 4.60 16.22
N PRO A 27 2.71 3.89 17.32
CA PRO A 27 3.60 2.88 17.87
C PRO A 27 3.77 1.76 16.86
N MET A 28 5.00 1.63 16.36
CA MET A 28 5.39 0.51 15.51
C MET A 28 5.64 -0.73 16.35
N PRO A 29 5.47 -1.94 15.80
CA PRO A 29 5.69 -3.17 16.54
C PRO A 29 7.12 -3.24 17.08
N LYS A 30 7.26 -3.90 18.23
CA LYS A 30 8.54 -4.10 18.90
C LYS A 30 9.48 -4.86 17.97
N GLY A 31 10.70 -4.34 17.78
CA GLY A 31 11.69 -4.92 16.85
C GLY A 31 11.72 -4.26 15.46
N THR A 32 10.90 -3.24 15.21
CA THR A 32 10.99 -2.44 13.97
C THR A 32 12.35 -1.73 13.91
N GLN A 33 13.15 -2.07 12.90
CA GLN A 33 14.37 -1.33 12.57
C GLN A 33 13.99 -0.12 11.72
N TYR A 34 14.75 0.96 11.82
CA TYR A 34 14.53 2.21 11.11
C TYR A 34 15.76 2.55 10.28
N THR A 35 15.57 3.02 9.05
CA THR A 35 16.62 3.44 8.13
C THR A 35 16.42 4.87 7.63
N CYS A 36 17.51 5.51 7.21
CA CYS A 36 17.44 6.80 6.55
C CYS A 36 17.20 6.59 5.05
N PRO A 37 16.19 7.22 4.41
CA PRO A 37 15.92 7.05 2.99
C PRO A 37 17.08 7.49 2.08
N MET A 38 17.97 8.36 2.58
CA MET A 38 19.15 8.84 1.87
C MET A 38 20.44 8.10 2.25
N HIS A 39 20.47 7.44 3.40
CA HIS A 39 21.67 6.78 3.95
C HIS A 39 21.27 5.39 4.47
N PRO A 40 21.06 4.41 3.56
CA PRO A 40 20.50 3.10 3.92
C PRO A 40 21.39 2.31 4.89
N GLU A 41 22.68 2.65 4.99
CA GLU A 41 23.63 2.09 5.96
C GLU A 41 23.30 2.44 7.42
N ILE A 42 22.49 3.47 7.66
CA ILE A 42 22.09 3.87 9.00
C ILE A 42 20.86 3.07 9.40
N ILE A 43 21.08 2.06 10.24
CA ILE A 43 20.02 1.24 10.81
C ILE A 43 19.94 1.48 12.32
N ARG A 44 18.73 1.75 12.84
CA ARG A 44 18.49 2.04 14.25
C ARG A 44 17.25 1.29 14.76
N ASP A 45 17.25 0.86 16.01
CA ASP A 45 16.09 0.18 16.62
C ASP A 45 15.01 1.14 17.14
N LYS A 46 15.19 2.45 16.95
CA LYS A 46 14.31 3.50 17.47
C LYS A 46 14.04 4.58 16.41
N PRO A 47 12.86 5.21 16.43
CA PRO A 47 12.59 6.39 15.63
C PRO A 47 13.53 7.53 16.06
N GLY A 48 13.94 8.35 15.09
CA GLY A 48 14.87 9.45 15.35
C GLY A 48 15.28 10.17 14.07
N SER A 49 16.28 11.03 14.18
CA SER A 49 16.88 11.74 13.05
C SER A 49 18.19 11.08 12.62
N CYS A 50 18.42 11.04 11.31
CA CYS A 50 19.65 10.61 10.70
C CYS A 50 20.81 11.54 11.13
N PRO A 51 21.93 11.01 11.66
CA PRO A 51 23.07 11.82 12.09
C PRO A 51 23.85 12.46 10.94
N ILE A 52 23.68 11.99 9.70
CA ILE A 52 24.39 12.52 8.52
C ILE A 52 23.61 13.68 7.89
N CYS A 53 22.30 13.52 7.66
CA CYS A 53 21.50 14.50 6.93
C CYS A 53 20.34 15.13 7.72
N GLY A 54 20.12 14.70 8.97
CA GLY A 54 19.06 15.24 9.83
C GLY A 54 17.64 14.81 9.48
N MET A 55 17.42 14.09 8.37
CA MET A 55 16.10 13.58 7.99
C MET A 55 15.57 12.56 9.01
N ALA A 56 14.25 12.46 9.13
CA ALA A 56 13.62 11.44 9.97
C ALA A 56 13.90 10.03 9.43
N LEU A 57 14.15 9.09 10.34
CA LEU A 57 14.30 7.67 10.00
C LEU A 57 12.93 7.04 9.75
N GLU A 58 12.84 6.25 8.70
CA GLU A 58 11.65 5.49 8.31
C GLU A 58 11.79 4.03 8.72
N PRO A 59 10.72 3.33 9.11
CA PRO A 59 10.79 1.90 9.41
C PRO A 59 11.24 1.09 8.19
N MET A 60 12.17 0.16 8.42
CA MET A 60 12.55 -0.85 7.46
C MET A 60 11.52 -1.98 7.46
N GLY A 61 10.95 -2.21 6.29
CA GLY A 61 10.07 -3.34 6.01
C GLY A 61 8.62 -3.13 6.46
N VAL A 62 7.76 -4.05 6.01
CA VAL A 62 6.42 -4.20 6.55
C VAL A 62 6.58 -4.56 8.03
N PRO A 63 5.93 -3.86 8.97
CA PRO A 63 5.98 -4.21 10.39
C PRO A 63 5.55 -5.67 10.57
N THR A 64 6.51 -6.58 10.69
CA THR A 64 6.27 -7.98 11.04
C THR A 64 6.07 -8.04 12.55
N GLY A 65 4.98 -7.42 13.02
CA GLY A 65 4.39 -7.85 14.27
C GLY A 65 3.68 -9.16 14.00
N ASP A 66 3.87 -10.17 14.85
CA ASP A 66 3.11 -11.42 14.89
C ASP A 66 1.61 -11.21 15.22
N GLU A 67 0.98 -10.18 14.65
CA GLU A 67 -0.43 -9.83 14.78
C GLU A 67 -1.12 -9.95 13.43
N GLY A 68 -1.22 -11.20 12.96
CA GLY A 68 -2.10 -11.59 11.85
C GLY A 68 -1.80 -10.95 10.48
N PRO A 69 -2.58 -11.30 9.46
CA PRO A 69 -2.43 -10.71 8.13
C PRO A 69 -2.78 -9.21 8.18
N ASN A 70 -1.86 -8.35 7.76
CA ASN A 70 -2.09 -6.90 7.66
C ASN A 70 -3.38 -6.65 6.84
N PRO A 71 -4.40 -5.96 7.40
CA PRO A 71 -5.70 -5.79 6.75
C PRO A 71 -5.59 -5.08 5.39
N GLU A 72 -4.61 -4.19 5.23
CA GLU A 72 -4.31 -3.53 3.95
C GLU A 72 -3.88 -4.56 2.90
N LEU A 73 -2.94 -5.45 3.24
CA LEU A 73 -2.48 -6.50 2.34
C LEU A 73 -3.61 -7.46 1.95
N VAL A 74 -4.51 -7.78 2.89
CA VAL A 74 -5.67 -8.64 2.63
C VAL A 74 -6.64 -7.98 1.66
N ASP A 75 -6.95 -6.70 1.85
CA ASP A 75 -7.83 -5.94 0.95
C ASP A 75 -7.22 -5.81 -0.45
N PHE A 76 -5.92 -5.48 -0.55
CA PHE A 76 -5.21 -5.46 -1.84
C PHE A 76 -5.21 -6.84 -2.53
N THR A 77 -4.95 -7.91 -1.79
CA THR A 77 -4.95 -9.28 -2.32
C THR A 77 -6.34 -9.67 -2.83
N ARG A 78 -7.39 -9.34 -2.07
CA ARG A 78 -8.77 -9.62 -2.47
C ARG A 78 -9.15 -8.87 -3.75
N ARG A 79 -8.83 -7.57 -3.84
CA ARG A 79 -9.11 -6.74 -5.03
C ARG A 79 -8.34 -7.25 -6.24
N PHE A 80 -7.08 -7.60 -6.05
CA PHE A 80 -6.25 -8.20 -7.09
C PHE A 80 -6.87 -9.48 -7.64
N TRP A 81 -7.28 -10.41 -6.76
CA TRP A 81 -7.86 -11.69 -7.17
C TRP A 81 -9.21 -11.54 -7.87
N VAL A 82 -10.08 -10.64 -7.39
CA VAL A 82 -11.35 -10.34 -8.09
C VAL A 82 -11.08 -9.80 -9.49
N SER A 83 -10.11 -8.89 -9.63
CA SER A 83 -9.75 -8.28 -10.91
C SER A 83 -9.13 -9.31 -11.86
N ALA A 84 -8.27 -10.19 -11.34
CA ALA A 84 -7.67 -11.28 -12.09
C ALA A 84 -8.72 -12.27 -12.59
N ALA A 85 -9.67 -12.67 -11.74
CA ALA A 85 -10.74 -13.59 -12.15
C ALA A 85 -11.62 -13.01 -13.26
N LEU A 86 -11.89 -11.70 -13.23
CA LEU A 86 -12.65 -11.01 -14.28
C LEU A 86 -11.85 -10.82 -15.58
N SER A 87 -10.53 -10.66 -15.50
CA SER A 87 -9.67 -10.45 -16.67
C SER A 87 -9.24 -11.75 -17.36
N VAL A 88 -9.14 -12.87 -16.62
CA VAL A 88 -8.71 -14.17 -17.16
C VAL A 88 -9.54 -14.64 -18.37
N PRO A 89 -10.89 -14.59 -18.37
CA PRO A 89 -11.68 -15.00 -19.53
C PRO A 89 -11.40 -14.14 -20.77
N LEU A 90 -11.24 -12.82 -20.60
CA LEU A 90 -10.90 -11.89 -21.69
C LEU A 90 -9.49 -12.16 -22.22
N LEU A 91 -8.54 -12.45 -21.34
CA LEU A 91 -7.17 -12.79 -21.70
C LEU A 91 -7.13 -14.11 -22.47
N ILE A 92 -7.85 -15.14 -22.00
CA ILE A 92 -7.99 -16.41 -22.71
C ILE A 92 -8.60 -16.16 -24.09
N PHE A 93 -9.65 -15.33 -24.18
CA PHE A 93 -10.25 -15.00 -25.47
C PHE A 93 -9.28 -14.34 -26.45
N ALA A 94 -8.48 -13.39 -25.97
CA ALA A 94 -7.51 -12.69 -26.80
C ALA A 94 -6.31 -13.58 -27.20
N MET A 95 -5.85 -14.47 -26.33
CA MET A 95 -4.61 -15.24 -26.53
C MET A 95 -4.81 -16.68 -27.02
N ALA A 96 -6.02 -17.24 -26.95
CA ALA A 96 -6.33 -18.58 -27.45
C ALA A 96 -5.93 -18.84 -28.92
N PRO A 97 -6.07 -17.89 -29.87
CA PRO A 97 -5.69 -18.11 -31.26
C PRO A 97 -4.18 -18.35 -31.46
N MET A 98 -3.33 -17.74 -30.62
CA MET A 98 -1.87 -17.95 -30.68
C MET A 98 -1.45 -19.31 -30.12
N LEU A 99 -2.28 -19.95 -29.31
CA LEU A 99 -2.04 -21.26 -28.72
C LEU A 99 -2.63 -22.41 -29.56
N GLY A 100 -3.20 -22.11 -30.74
CA GLY A 100 -3.79 -23.10 -31.64
C GLY A 100 -5.13 -23.68 -31.15
N LEU A 101 -5.72 -23.09 -30.10
CA LEU A 101 -7.05 -23.47 -29.59
C LEU A 101 -8.11 -22.61 -30.29
N SER A 102 -8.67 -23.14 -31.38
CA SER A 102 -9.73 -22.47 -32.13
C SER A 102 -11.05 -22.50 -31.35
N PHE A 103 -11.68 -21.32 -31.20
CA PHE A 103 -13.02 -21.13 -30.59
C PHE A 103 -14.10 -22.06 -31.18
N GLU A 104 -13.91 -22.56 -32.41
CA GLU A 104 -14.81 -23.51 -33.06
C GLU A 104 -14.98 -24.82 -32.26
N SER A 105 -13.92 -25.34 -31.64
CA SER A 105 -14.00 -26.57 -30.82
C SER A 105 -14.89 -26.44 -29.56
N LEU A 106 -15.14 -25.21 -29.08
CA LEU A 106 -15.95 -24.94 -27.89
C LEU A 106 -17.44 -24.71 -28.25
N ILE A 107 -17.73 -24.28 -29.48
CA ILE A 107 -19.08 -24.05 -29.99
C ILE A 107 -19.64 -25.30 -30.69
N ASP A 108 -18.80 -26.08 -31.38
CA ASP A 108 -19.20 -27.27 -32.14
C ASP A 108 -19.57 -28.47 -31.24
N GLY A 109 -19.17 -28.48 -29.97
CA GLY A 109 -19.59 -29.48 -28.99
C GLY A 109 -20.98 -29.26 -28.38
N ARG A 110 -21.74 -28.24 -28.82
CA ARG A 110 -23.08 -27.90 -28.31
C ARG A 110 -24.18 -27.98 -29.39
N THR A 111 -23.85 -28.44 -30.59
CA THR A 111 -24.79 -28.81 -31.66
C THR A 111 -24.58 -30.26 -32.06
#